data_AF-A0A1D7YRQ0-F1
#
_entry.id   AF-A0A1D7YRQ0-F1
#
_cell.length_a   1.000
_cell.length_b   1.000
_cell.length_c   1.000
_cell.angle_alpha   90.00
_cell.angle_beta   90.00
_cell.angle_gamma   90.00
#
_symmetry.space_group_name_H-M   'P 1'
#
loop_
_entity.id
_entity.type
_entity.pdbx_description
1 polymer ?
#
loop_
_entity_poly.entity_id
_entity_poly.type
_entity_poly.pdbx_seq_one_letter_code
_entity_poly.pdbx_strand_id
1 'polypeptide(L)'
;MGDKKIVRGASENCHTEDNSPKYRMVGNAVGLESLTYRCNCPPELGATHVALCDSVGSYFRHWCGAFTLAEVLITLGIIGVVAAMTMPALIQNYRKSVVENKLKSEYSLISNAIRMSEAKNGSSEDWTNCDEDNSFECTKSFFDTYLAPELKTVKICGNDNKEECWTEPVSLSGKKGYLSPLIDNMGLTAILSNGTSLYMWAGGQNSEAAHLQIWFDIDGPTKGKGIIGADVFGTITFFKAREEIRAGTFMQGCAKLLDVDNYKNDTEYGCSKDVDTQFAGFYCGALIEQNGWKIPKDYPVRL
;
A
#
# COMPACT_ATOMS: atom_id res chain seq x y z
N MET A 1 -49.15 -40.19 -29.59
CA MET A 1 -49.89 -38.92 -29.40
C MET A 1 -50.29 -38.85 -27.94
N GLY A 2 -49.74 -38.05 -27.04
CA GLY A 2 -48.75 -36.98 -27.07
C GLY A 2 -48.88 -36.30 -25.71
N ASP A 3 -47.87 -36.41 -24.85
CA ASP A 3 -47.80 -35.74 -23.55
C ASP A 3 -47.81 -34.21 -23.69
N LYS A 4 -48.51 -33.49 -22.79
CA LYS A 4 -48.22 -32.08 -22.46
C LYS A 4 -48.69 -31.68 -21.06
N LYS A 5 -47.82 -30.90 -20.41
CA LYS A 5 -47.70 -30.52 -18.99
C LYS A 5 -48.66 -29.43 -18.47
N ILE A 6 -48.97 -29.52 -17.16
CA ILE A 6 -48.94 -28.52 -16.05
C ILE A 6 -49.09 -27.02 -16.39
N VAL A 7 -50.01 -26.30 -15.68
CA VAL A 7 -49.72 -25.08 -14.88
C VAL A 7 -50.77 -24.93 -13.75
N ARG A 8 -50.35 -25.06 -12.47
CA ARG A 8 -51.02 -24.47 -11.29
C ARG A 8 -50.31 -23.15 -11.01
N GLY A 9 -51.06 -22.07 -10.81
CA GLY A 9 -50.53 -20.74 -10.47
C GLY A 9 -49.73 -20.78 -9.17
N ALA A 10 -48.52 -20.22 -9.22
CA ALA A 10 -47.52 -20.25 -8.17
C ALA A 10 -47.89 -19.32 -7.00
N SER A 11 -47.63 -19.81 -5.78
CA SER A 11 -47.46 -19.00 -4.59
C SER A 11 -46.14 -18.23 -4.70
N GLU A 12 -46.18 -16.90 -4.66
CA GLU A 12 -44.98 -16.10 -4.47
C GLU A 12 -44.51 -16.25 -3.01
N ASN A 13 -43.54 -17.15 -2.82
CA ASN A 13 -42.73 -17.19 -1.62
C ASN A 13 -41.72 -16.05 -1.70
N CYS A 14 -41.85 -15.03 -0.85
CA CYS A 14 -40.78 -14.06 -0.66
C CYS A 14 -39.59 -14.77 0.00
N HIS A 15 -38.54 -14.98 -0.79
CA HIS A 15 -37.23 -15.40 -0.31
C HIS A 15 -36.63 -14.30 0.59
N THR A 16 -36.29 -14.65 1.83
CA THR A 16 -35.30 -13.91 2.60
C THR A 16 -33.92 -14.39 2.15
N GLU A 17 -33.31 -13.68 1.20
CA GLU A 17 -31.87 -13.78 0.99
C GLU A 17 -31.17 -12.99 2.10
N ASP A 18 -30.81 -13.69 3.18
CA ASP A 18 -29.77 -13.22 4.10
C ASP A 18 -28.57 -14.14 3.93
N ASN A 19 -27.59 -13.65 3.18
CA ASN A 19 -26.37 -14.37 2.85
C ASN A 19 -25.19 -13.61 3.44
N SER A 20 -24.89 -13.82 4.73
CA SER A 20 -23.55 -13.67 5.29
C SER A 20 -23.37 -14.46 6.61
N PRO A 21 -22.19 -15.05 6.86
CA PRO A 21 -22.01 -16.14 7.82
C PRO A 21 -21.55 -15.67 9.21
N LYS A 22 -21.82 -16.54 10.21
CA LYS A 22 -21.54 -16.43 11.67
C LYS A 22 -22.67 -15.64 12.34
N TYR A 23 -23.58 -16.24 13.11
CA TYR A 23 -23.34 -17.04 14.32
C TYR A 23 -24.41 -18.14 14.46
N ARG A 24 -24.00 -19.41 14.60
CA ARG A 24 -24.90 -20.56 14.78
C ARG A 24 -25.15 -20.77 16.28
N MET A 25 -26.26 -20.27 16.81
CA MET A 25 -26.76 -20.67 18.12
C MET A 25 -27.57 -21.96 17.97
N VAL A 26 -27.05 -23.07 18.50
CA VAL A 26 -27.71 -24.37 18.52
C VAL A 26 -28.73 -24.38 19.66
N GLY A 27 -30.01 -24.33 19.33
CA GLY A 27 -31.13 -24.55 20.26
C GLY A 27 -32.05 -25.63 19.70
N ASN A 28 -32.27 -26.70 20.47
CA ASN A 28 -33.09 -27.85 20.11
C ASN A 28 -34.53 -27.45 19.77
N ALA A 29 -35.01 -27.91 18.62
CA ALA A 29 -36.41 -27.86 18.25
C ALA A 29 -37.21 -28.87 19.08
N VAL A 30 -38.09 -28.37 19.95
CA VAL A 30 -39.22 -29.14 20.48
C VAL A 30 -40.47 -28.60 19.80
N GLY A 31 -41.14 -29.48 19.07
CA GLY A 31 -42.27 -29.14 18.22
C GLY A 31 -43.44 -28.56 18.99
N LEU A 32 -44.10 -27.59 18.36
CA LEU A 32 -45.49 -27.28 18.61
C LEU A 32 -46.10 -26.74 17.31
N GLU A 33 -47.33 -27.19 17.08
CA GLU A 33 -48.09 -27.13 15.85
C GLU A 33 -48.27 -25.69 15.31
N SER A 34 -48.35 -25.62 13.98
CA SER A 34 -48.63 -24.42 13.19
C SER A 34 -49.95 -23.74 13.62
N LEU A 35 -49.84 -22.65 14.40
CA LEU A 35 -50.88 -21.61 14.44
C LEU A 35 -50.54 -20.55 13.40
N THR A 36 -51.27 -20.57 12.28
CA THR A 36 -51.26 -19.52 11.28
C THR A 36 -51.88 -18.25 11.87
N TYR A 37 -51.04 -17.36 12.39
CA TYR A 37 -51.49 -16.02 12.79
C TYR A 37 -51.70 -15.17 11.53
N ARG A 38 -52.96 -14.90 11.21
CA ARG A 38 -53.36 -14.01 10.12
C ARG A 38 -53.34 -12.57 10.64
N CYS A 39 -52.22 -11.87 10.47
CA CYS A 39 -52.16 -10.43 10.72
C CYS A 39 -52.83 -9.70 9.55
N ASN A 40 -54.14 -9.42 9.66
CA ASN A 40 -54.79 -8.46 8.79
C ASN A 40 -54.43 -7.04 9.27
N CYS A 41 -53.39 -6.44 8.69
CA CYS A 41 -53.25 -4.99 8.74
C CYS A 41 -54.20 -4.40 7.68
N PRO A 42 -55.15 -3.51 8.04
CA PRO A 42 -55.91 -2.76 7.04
C PRO A 42 -54.93 -1.94 6.19
N PRO A 43 -55.10 -1.90 4.84
CA PRO A 43 -54.39 -0.91 4.05
C PRO A 43 -55.04 0.45 4.36
N GLU A 44 -54.19 1.48 4.46
CA GLU A 44 -54.56 2.87 4.72
C GLU A 44 -54.85 3.22 6.18
N LEU A 45 -53.83 3.74 6.88
CA LEU A 45 -53.93 4.90 7.76
C LEU A 45 -52.51 5.40 8.10
N GLY A 46 -52.31 6.71 7.94
CA GLY A 46 -51.03 7.39 8.11
C GLY A 46 -50.43 7.28 9.52
N ALA A 47 -49.13 7.54 9.60
CA ALA A 47 -48.23 7.28 10.71
C ALA A 47 -48.40 8.17 11.97
N THR A 48 -49.62 8.40 12.47
CA THR A 48 -49.84 9.28 13.64
C THR A 48 -50.82 8.78 14.70
N HIS A 49 -51.14 7.47 14.79
CA HIS A 49 -51.98 6.98 15.89
C HIS A 49 -51.36 5.80 16.66
N VAL A 50 -51.35 5.93 17.99
CA VAL A 50 -51.08 4.85 18.95
C VAL A 50 -52.23 3.85 18.87
N ALA A 51 -51.94 2.62 18.46
CA ALA A 51 -52.88 1.52 18.53
C ALA A 51 -53.05 1.09 20.00
N LEU A 52 -54.23 1.34 20.57
CA LEU A 52 -54.66 0.69 21.81
C LEU A 52 -55.21 -0.69 21.44
N CYS A 53 -54.44 -1.73 21.79
CA CYS A 53 -54.88 -3.13 21.72
C CYS A 53 -55.59 -3.49 23.02
N ASP A 54 -56.92 -3.49 23.02
CA ASP A 54 -57.72 -4.08 24.10
C ASP A 54 -57.95 -5.56 23.81
N SER A 55 -57.05 -6.42 24.29
CA SER A 55 -57.40 -7.78 24.74
C SER A 55 -56.26 -8.37 25.55
N VAL A 56 -56.60 -8.79 26.78
CA VAL A 56 -55.69 -9.25 27.82
C VAL A 56 -55.39 -10.74 27.60
N GLY A 57 -54.15 -11.07 27.23
CA GLY A 57 -53.73 -12.47 27.07
C GLY A 57 -52.22 -12.64 26.86
N SER A 58 -51.53 -13.01 27.94
CA SER A 58 -50.14 -13.49 28.03
C SER A 58 -49.00 -12.48 27.78
N TYR A 59 -48.11 -12.41 28.78
CA TYR A 59 -47.02 -11.44 28.90
C TYR A 59 -45.86 -11.72 27.93
N PHE A 60 -45.94 -11.20 26.71
CA PHE A 60 -44.78 -10.69 25.99
C PHE A 60 -45.20 -9.40 25.28
N ARG A 61 -45.08 -8.26 25.98
CA ARG A 61 -45.18 -6.93 25.38
C ARG A 61 -43.99 -6.78 24.42
N HIS A 62 -44.16 -7.19 23.18
CA HIS A 62 -43.25 -6.77 22.11
C HIS A 62 -43.48 -5.28 21.88
N TRP A 63 -42.65 -4.46 22.53
CA TRP A 63 -42.70 -3.01 22.38
C TRP A 63 -42.18 -2.68 20.98
N CYS A 64 -43.08 -2.55 20.01
CA CYS A 64 -42.72 -2.03 18.69
C CYS A 64 -42.49 -0.51 18.81
N GLY A 65 -41.33 -0.13 19.33
CA GLY A 65 -40.85 1.24 19.25
C GLY A 65 -40.56 1.56 17.79
N ALA A 66 -41.44 2.32 17.14
CA ALA A 66 -41.15 2.91 15.85
C ALA A 66 -40.29 4.15 16.07
N PHE A 67 -39.09 4.20 15.50
CA PHE A 67 -38.24 5.38 15.56
C PHE A 67 -38.93 6.55 14.84
N THR A 68 -38.98 7.71 15.50
CA THR A 68 -39.49 8.91 14.84
C THR A 68 -38.50 9.39 13.79
N LEU A 69 -38.97 10.01 12.71
CA LEU A 69 -38.10 10.58 11.68
C LEU A 69 -37.08 11.59 12.27
N ALA A 70 -37.50 12.36 13.28
CA ALA A 70 -36.61 13.30 13.97
C ALA A 70 -35.47 12.59 14.73
N GLU A 71 -35.75 11.47 15.39
CA GLU A 71 -34.77 10.66 16.11
C GLU A 71 -33.72 10.05 15.17
N VAL A 72 -34.17 9.53 14.02
CA VAL A 72 -33.27 9.02 12.98
C VAL A 72 -32.39 10.14 12.39
N LEU A 73 -32.93 11.33 12.15
CA LEU A 73 -32.15 12.45 11.63
C LEU A 73 -31.10 12.97 12.60
N ILE A 74 -31.44 13.08 13.90
CA ILE A 74 -30.49 13.51 14.92
C ILE A 74 -29.36 12.48 15.06
N THR A 75 -29.69 11.18 15.08
CA THR A 75 -28.67 10.11 15.20
C THR A 75 -27.75 10.05 13.98
N LEU A 76 -28.29 10.15 12.75
CA LEU A 76 -27.48 10.23 11.54
C LEU A 76 -26.62 11.50 11.51
N GLY A 77 -27.14 12.63 11.99
CA GLY A 77 -26.39 13.88 12.11
C GLY A 77 -25.20 13.76 13.05
N ILE A 78 -25.39 13.17 14.24
CA ILE A 78 -24.32 12.95 15.22
C ILE A 78 -23.26 11.98 14.66
N ILE A 79 -23.68 10.84 14.09
CA ILE A 79 -22.76 9.87 13.48
C ILE A 79 -21.97 10.51 12.33
N GLY A 80 -22.62 11.32 11.50
CA GLY A 80 -21.98 12.03 10.39
C GLY A 80 -20.86 12.97 10.85
N VAL A 81 -21.09 13.77 11.89
CA VAL A 81 -20.08 14.69 12.45
C VAL A 81 -18.91 13.92 13.06
N VAL A 82 -19.19 12.90 13.87
CA VAL A 82 -18.14 12.09 14.52
C VAL A 82 -17.32 11.32 13.48
N ALA A 83 -17.96 10.74 12.47
CA ALA A 83 -17.29 10.05 11.37
C ALA A 83 -16.40 11.02 10.57
N ALA A 84 -16.87 12.24 10.29
CA ALA A 84 -16.09 13.24 9.57
C ALA A 84 -14.78 13.62 10.29
N MET A 85 -14.78 13.63 11.63
CA MET A 85 -13.59 13.92 12.43
C MET A 85 -12.64 12.73 12.56
N THR A 86 -13.16 11.50 12.51
CA THR A 86 -12.40 10.26 12.79
C THR A 86 -11.87 9.56 11.54
N MET A 87 -12.61 9.59 10.42
CA MET A 87 -12.23 8.95 9.16
C MET A 87 -10.86 9.42 8.62
N PRO A 88 -10.52 10.73 8.61
CA PRO A 88 -9.23 11.17 8.09
C PRO A 88 -8.05 10.63 8.89
N ALA A 89 -8.16 10.64 10.23
CA ALA A 89 -7.10 10.15 11.12
C ALA A 89 -6.91 8.63 10.97
N LEU A 90 -8.01 7.88 10.85
CA LEU A 90 -7.96 6.43 10.64
C LEU A 90 -7.30 6.08 9.30
N ILE A 91 -7.69 6.75 8.21
CA ILE A 91 -7.12 6.55 6.88
C ILE A 91 -5.62 6.86 6.87
N GLN A 92 -5.21 7.95 7.52
CA GLN A 92 -3.79 8.32 7.63
C GLN A 92 -2.97 7.26 8.38
N ASN A 93 -3.47 6.78 9.52
CA ASN A 93 -2.79 5.74 10.28
C ASN A 93 -2.71 4.41 9.52
N TYR A 94 -3.76 4.07 8.77
CA TYR A 94 -3.75 2.89 7.90
C TYR A 94 -2.72 3.03 6.79
N ARG A 95 -2.72 4.14 6.04
CA ARG A 95 -1.75 4.42 4.98
C ARG A 95 -0.32 4.38 5.48
N LYS A 96 -0.05 5.01 6.63
CA LYS A 96 1.24 4.94 7.32
C LYS A 96 1.67 3.49 7.53
N SER A 97 0.80 2.64 8.09
CA SER A 97 1.13 1.23 8.32
C SER A 97 1.35 0.45 7.01
N VAL A 98 0.62 0.79 5.94
CA VAL A 98 0.83 0.17 4.62
C VAL A 98 2.20 0.54 4.06
N VAL A 99 2.59 1.82 4.14
CA VAL A 99 3.91 2.29 3.69
C VAL A 99 5.03 1.61 4.47
N GLU A 100 4.94 1.54 5.81
CA GLU A 100 5.94 0.86 6.66
C GLU A 100 6.14 -0.60 6.23
N ASN A 101 5.04 -1.33 6.02
CA ASN A 101 5.09 -2.74 5.68
C ASN A 101 5.60 -2.98 4.26
N LYS A 102 5.14 -2.18 3.30
CA LYS A 102 5.59 -2.26 1.89
C LYS A 102 7.08 -1.93 1.79
N LEU A 103 7.51 -0.81 2.36
CA LEU A 103 8.90 -0.38 2.36
C LEU A 103 9.82 -1.47 2.94
N LYS A 104 9.47 -2.02 4.11
CA LYS A 104 10.23 -3.11 4.74
C LYS A 104 10.26 -4.37 3.87
N SER A 105 9.15 -4.71 3.24
CA SER A 105 9.04 -5.86 2.33
C SER A 105 9.93 -5.67 1.10
N GLU A 106 9.90 -4.50 0.46
CA GLU A 106 10.73 -4.20 -0.72
C GLU A 106 12.22 -4.21 -0.38
N TYR A 107 12.62 -3.57 0.73
CA TYR A 107 14.01 -3.61 1.18
C TYR A 107 14.50 -5.04 1.44
N SER A 108 13.65 -5.88 2.05
CA SER A 108 13.96 -7.29 2.30
C SER A 108 14.06 -8.07 0.99
N LEU A 109 13.19 -7.78 0.02
CA LEU A 109 13.21 -8.41 -1.30
C LEU A 109 14.49 -8.07 -2.07
N ILE A 110 14.91 -6.80 -2.08
CA ILE A 110 16.15 -6.34 -2.72
C ILE A 110 17.36 -6.97 -2.03
N SER A 111 17.43 -6.90 -0.69
CA SER A 111 18.54 -7.45 0.08
C SER A 111 18.67 -8.96 -0.09
N ASN A 112 17.54 -9.68 -0.14
CA ASN A 112 17.55 -11.12 -0.40
C ASN A 112 17.94 -11.43 -1.84
N ALA A 113 17.50 -10.64 -2.82
CA ALA A 113 17.90 -10.82 -4.21
C ALA A 113 19.42 -10.76 -4.35
N ILE A 114 20.07 -9.74 -3.78
CA ILE A 114 21.53 -9.60 -3.82
C ILE A 114 22.22 -10.81 -3.18
N ARG A 115 21.75 -11.26 -2.00
CA ARG A 115 22.30 -12.46 -1.33
C ARG A 115 22.12 -13.74 -2.16
N MET A 116 21.01 -13.88 -2.87
CA MET A 116 20.78 -15.03 -3.77
C MET A 116 21.67 -14.96 -5.00
N SER A 117 21.91 -13.76 -5.53
CA SER A 117 22.86 -13.53 -6.62
C SER A 117 24.28 -13.87 -6.21
N GLU A 118 24.70 -13.49 -4.99
CA GLU A 118 26.02 -13.83 -4.44
C GLU A 118 26.21 -15.35 -4.30
N ALA A 119 25.16 -16.05 -3.88
CA ALA A 119 25.19 -17.50 -3.76
C ALA A 119 25.36 -18.23 -5.10
N LYS A 120 24.91 -17.62 -6.20
CA LYS A 120 24.97 -18.21 -7.56
C LYS A 120 26.18 -17.77 -8.36
N ASN A 121 26.50 -16.48 -8.30
CA ASN A 121 27.50 -15.85 -9.18
C ASN A 121 28.83 -15.58 -8.48
N GLY A 122 28.97 -15.98 -7.21
CA GLY A 122 30.18 -15.73 -6.42
C GLY A 122 30.15 -14.39 -5.70
N SER A 123 31.27 -14.06 -5.06
CA SER A 123 31.41 -12.82 -4.26
C SER A 123 31.02 -11.60 -5.09
N SER A 124 30.19 -10.73 -4.51
CA SER A 124 29.76 -9.50 -5.17
C SER A 124 30.89 -8.50 -5.44
N GLU A 125 32.05 -8.71 -4.79
CA GLU A 125 33.29 -7.98 -5.04
C GLU A 125 33.93 -8.24 -6.41
N ASP A 126 33.61 -9.40 -7.01
CA ASP A 126 34.20 -9.91 -8.26
C ASP A 126 33.23 -9.82 -9.45
N TRP A 127 32.05 -9.23 -9.25
CA TRP A 127 31.07 -9.10 -10.32
C TRP A 127 31.59 -8.23 -11.47
N THR A 128 31.12 -8.51 -12.69
CA THR A 128 31.58 -7.80 -13.88
C THR A 128 31.15 -6.34 -13.82
N ASN A 129 32.12 -5.49 -14.08
CA ASN A 129 32.07 -4.06 -13.83
C ASN A 129 31.61 -3.25 -15.05
N CYS A 130 30.93 -2.13 -14.79
CA CYS A 130 30.77 -1.08 -15.79
C CYS A 130 32.06 -0.26 -15.85
N ASP A 131 32.87 -0.53 -16.86
CA ASP A 131 34.13 0.17 -17.12
C ASP A 131 33.84 1.59 -17.65
N GLU A 132 34.14 2.59 -16.81
CA GLU A 132 34.24 4.05 -17.04
C GLU A 132 32.99 4.81 -17.53
N ASP A 133 32.14 4.22 -18.37
CA ASP A 133 30.91 4.84 -18.84
C ASP A 133 29.70 4.17 -18.16
N ASN A 134 29.07 4.89 -17.23
CA ASN A 134 27.75 4.56 -16.69
C ASN A 134 26.73 4.55 -17.84
N SER A 135 26.70 3.48 -18.63
CA SER A 135 25.87 3.34 -19.82
C SER A 135 24.63 2.52 -19.50
N PHE A 136 23.52 2.83 -20.18
CA PHE A 136 22.28 2.05 -20.10
C PHE A 136 22.53 0.56 -20.37
N GLU A 137 23.35 0.23 -21.36
CA GLU A 137 23.65 -1.14 -21.77
C GLU A 137 24.36 -1.92 -20.67
N CYS A 138 25.28 -1.28 -19.94
CA CYS A 138 25.94 -1.93 -18.82
C CYS A 138 25.01 -2.15 -17.63
N THR A 139 24.22 -1.14 -17.26
CA THR A 139 23.19 -1.31 -16.22
C THR A 139 22.23 -2.45 -16.58
N LYS A 140 21.86 -2.55 -17.86
CA LYS A 140 21.00 -3.63 -18.36
C LYS A 140 21.67 -5.00 -18.26
N SER A 141 22.91 -5.14 -18.72
CA SER A 141 23.62 -6.43 -18.68
C SER A 141 23.86 -6.90 -17.24
N PHE A 142 24.19 -5.97 -16.34
CA PHE A 142 24.30 -6.22 -14.91
C PHE A 142 22.97 -6.69 -14.33
N PHE A 143 21.88 -5.98 -14.61
CA PHE A 143 20.56 -6.36 -14.14
C PHE A 143 20.14 -7.74 -14.64
N ASP A 144 20.27 -7.99 -15.93
CA ASP A 144 19.86 -9.25 -16.56
C ASP A 144 20.65 -10.45 -16.00
N THR A 145 21.92 -10.25 -15.64
CA THR A 145 22.80 -11.30 -15.12
C THR A 145 22.59 -11.57 -13.63
N TYR A 146 22.55 -10.51 -12.82
CA TYR A 146 22.60 -10.63 -11.36
C TYR A 146 21.23 -10.48 -10.70
N LEU A 147 20.36 -9.60 -11.19
CA LEU A 147 19.17 -9.18 -10.46
C LEU A 147 17.86 -9.72 -11.05
N ALA A 148 17.71 -9.75 -12.37
CA ALA A 148 16.50 -10.22 -13.05
C ALA A 148 16.09 -11.67 -12.70
N PRO A 149 17.01 -12.63 -12.48
CA PRO A 149 16.62 -13.98 -12.07
C PRO A 149 16.02 -14.03 -10.66
N GLU A 150 16.41 -13.11 -9.79
CA GLU A 150 16.06 -13.11 -8.36
C GLU A 150 14.89 -12.15 -8.05
N LEU A 151 14.85 -11.03 -8.76
CA LEU A 151 13.75 -10.07 -8.73
C LEU A 151 12.67 -10.56 -9.67
N LYS A 152 11.51 -10.95 -9.12
CA LYS A 152 10.34 -11.40 -9.89
C LYS A 152 9.75 -10.26 -10.73
N THR A 153 10.41 -9.92 -11.83
CA THR A 153 10.06 -8.78 -12.70
C THR A 153 9.02 -9.19 -13.73
N VAL A 154 8.00 -8.35 -13.91
CA VAL A 154 6.93 -8.54 -14.90
C VAL A 154 7.28 -7.85 -16.21
N LYS A 155 7.87 -6.65 -16.12
CA LYS A 155 8.19 -5.83 -17.29
C LYS A 155 9.52 -5.12 -17.06
N ILE A 156 10.40 -5.16 -18.04
CA ILE A 156 11.65 -4.40 -18.08
C ILE A 156 11.47 -3.36 -19.17
N CYS A 157 11.66 -2.09 -18.84
CA CYS A 157 11.60 -0.99 -19.80
C CYS A 157 13.02 -0.60 -20.22
N GLY A 158 13.21 -0.62 -21.54
CA GLY A 158 14.41 -0.20 -22.24
C GLY A 158 14.62 1.31 -22.21
N ASN A 159 15.65 1.79 -22.93
CA ASN A 159 15.95 3.22 -23.01
C ASN A 159 14.80 4.02 -23.65
N ASP A 160 14.10 3.43 -24.62
CA ASP A 160 13.07 4.10 -25.42
C ASP A 160 11.68 4.14 -24.75
N ASN A 161 11.46 3.38 -23.67
CA ASN A 161 10.14 3.26 -23.03
C ASN A 161 10.19 3.34 -21.49
N LYS A 162 11.19 4.03 -20.93
CA LYS A 162 11.35 4.17 -19.47
C LYS A 162 10.14 4.76 -18.77
N GLU A 163 9.45 5.71 -19.40
CA GLU A 163 8.26 6.37 -18.85
C GLU A 163 7.10 5.41 -18.57
N GLU A 164 7.06 4.25 -19.24
CA GLU A 164 6.02 3.25 -18.99
C GLU A 164 6.22 2.50 -17.67
N CYS A 165 7.46 2.38 -17.21
CA CYS A 165 7.82 1.68 -15.98
C CYS A 165 8.11 2.61 -14.82
N TRP A 166 8.37 3.91 -15.07
CA TRP A 166 8.75 4.86 -14.04
C TRP A 166 8.23 6.26 -14.35
N THR A 167 7.62 6.88 -13.35
CA THR A 167 7.19 8.28 -13.40
C THR A 167 8.19 9.13 -12.63
N GLU A 168 8.63 10.25 -13.23
CA GLU A 168 9.55 11.19 -12.58
C GLU A 168 8.98 11.65 -11.23
N PRO A 169 9.66 11.34 -10.11
CA PRO A 169 9.18 11.71 -8.80
C PRO A 169 9.46 13.18 -8.50
N VAL A 170 8.67 13.72 -7.58
CA VAL A 170 8.88 15.05 -7.01
C VAL A 170 9.65 14.89 -5.71
N SER A 171 10.67 15.71 -5.50
CA SER A 171 11.36 15.79 -4.22
C SER A 171 10.43 16.28 -3.10
N LEU A 172 10.85 16.11 -1.85
CA LEU A 172 10.05 16.49 -0.68
C LEU A 172 9.76 18.00 -0.62
N SER A 173 10.58 18.82 -1.28
CA SER A 173 10.45 20.28 -1.44
C SER A 173 9.54 20.71 -2.59
N GLY A 174 9.15 19.78 -3.48
CA GLY A 174 8.36 20.08 -4.67
C GLY A 174 9.17 20.25 -5.96
N LYS A 175 10.50 20.15 -5.92
CA LYS A 175 11.37 20.23 -7.11
C LYS A 175 11.41 18.91 -7.89
N LYS A 176 11.54 19.01 -9.22
CA LYS A 176 11.72 17.91 -10.18
C LYS A 176 13.13 17.94 -10.79
N GLY A 177 13.52 16.91 -11.53
CA GLY A 177 14.80 16.83 -12.23
C GLY A 177 15.69 15.65 -11.84
N TYR A 178 15.36 14.93 -10.77
CA TYR A 178 16.08 13.72 -10.35
C TYR A 178 15.25 12.45 -10.62
N LEU A 179 15.92 11.34 -11.00
CA LEU A 179 15.28 10.10 -11.48
C LEU A 179 14.36 10.35 -12.67
N SER A 180 14.74 11.32 -13.52
CA SER A 180 13.98 11.68 -14.71
C SER A 180 14.37 10.74 -15.86
N PRO A 181 13.44 9.90 -16.34
CA PRO A 181 13.73 8.97 -17.44
C PRO A 181 14.10 9.67 -18.75
N LEU A 182 13.74 10.95 -18.90
CA LEU A 182 13.98 11.77 -20.08
C LEU A 182 15.38 12.40 -20.14
N ILE A 183 16.02 12.56 -18.98
CA ILE A 183 17.32 13.25 -18.85
C ILE A 183 18.43 12.22 -18.61
N ASP A 184 18.09 11.12 -17.95
CA ASP A 184 19.04 10.12 -17.51
C ASP A 184 19.12 8.93 -18.50
N ASN A 185 20.27 8.84 -19.18
CA ASN A 185 20.61 7.78 -20.13
C ASN A 185 21.31 6.57 -19.50
N MET A 186 21.42 6.48 -18.17
CA MET A 186 22.14 5.43 -17.46
C MET A 186 21.24 4.51 -16.63
N GLY A 187 20.05 4.98 -16.25
CA GLY A 187 19.09 4.20 -15.48
C GLY A 187 18.29 3.17 -16.30
N LEU A 188 18.13 1.96 -15.75
CA LEU A 188 17.19 0.92 -16.17
C LEU A 188 15.92 1.00 -15.31
N THR A 189 14.76 0.77 -15.92
CA THR A 189 13.48 0.76 -15.19
C THR A 189 12.75 -0.58 -15.35
N ALA A 190 12.06 -1.02 -14.31
CA ALA A 190 11.33 -2.29 -14.32
C ALA A 190 10.11 -2.26 -13.40
N ILE A 191 9.17 -3.17 -13.60
CA ILE A 191 8.01 -3.40 -12.73
C ILE A 191 8.11 -4.80 -12.14
N LEU A 192 8.01 -4.91 -10.82
CA LEU A 192 7.99 -6.15 -10.07
C LEU A 192 6.58 -6.77 -10.01
N SER A 193 6.51 -8.06 -9.70
CA SER A 193 5.24 -8.82 -9.58
C SER A 193 4.28 -8.32 -8.50
N ASN A 194 4.79 -7.59 -7.51
CA ASN A 194 4.02 -6.92 -6.46
C ASN A 194 3.44 -5.55 -6.90
N GLY A 195 3.79 -5.08 -8.10
CA GLY A 195 3.37 -3.79 -8.65
C GLY A 195 4.33 -2.63 -8.37
N THR A 196 5.43 -2.86 -7.64
CA THR A 196 6.47 -1.85 -7.38
C THR A 196 7.24 -1.55 -8.65
N SER A 197 7.43 -0.27 -8.97
CA SER A 197 8.38 0.13 -10.02
C SER A 197 9.77 0.33 -9.46
N LEU A 198 10.76 -0.02 -10.25
CA LEU A 198 12.18 0.11 -9.97
C LEU A 198 12.81 1.06 -10.97
N TYR A 199 13.76 1.85 -10.50
CA TYR A 199 14.69 2.65 -11.27
C TYR A 199 16.08 2.40 -10.70
N MET A 200 17.01 1.91 -11.51
CA MET A 200 18.32 1.52 -11.00
C MET A 200 19.45 1.89 -11.95
N TRP A 201 20.64 2.06 -11.38
CA TRP A 201 21.89 2.10 -12.14
C TRP A 201 23.00 1.43 -11.35
N ALA A 202 23.87 0.75 -12.09
CA ALA A 202 25.15 0.30 -11.55
C ALA A 202 26.15 1.45 -11.74
N GLY A 203 26.73 1.96 -10.65
CA GLY A 203 27.76 3.00 -10.73
C GLY A 203 29.08 2.43 -11.25
N GLY A 204 29.96 3.29 -11.77
CA GLY A 204 31.28 2.91 -12.29
C GLY A 204 32.10 2.13 -11.27
N GLN A 205 32.41 0.88 -11.62
CA GLN A 205 32.98 -0.10 -10.69
C GLN A 205 34.52 -0.16 -10.74
N ASN A 206 35.16 0.66 -11.59
CA ASN A 206 36.63 0.89 -11.63
C ASN A 206 37.10 1.89 -10.58
N SER A 207 36.16 2.63 -9.99
CA SER A 207 36.44 3.35 -8.77
C SER A 207 36.48 2.34 -7.62
N GLU A 208 37.30 2.60 -6.60
CA GLU A 208 37.25 1.88 -5.33
C GLU A 208 35.83 1.90 -4.67
N ALA A 209 34.82 2.56 -5.29
CA ALA A 209 33.46 2.84 -4.82
C ALA A 209 32.37 2.17 -5.69
N ALA A 210 32.64 0.94 -6.14
CA ALA A 210 31.66 0.01 -6.71
C ALA A 210 30.35 0.03 -5.91
N HIS A 211 29.29 0.59 -6.50
CA HIS A 211 27.99 0.72 -5.86
C HIS A 211 26.85 0.49 -6.84
N LEU A 212 25.75 -0.05 -6.32
CA LEU A 212 24.49 -0.26 -7.04
C LEU A 212 23.42 0.60 -6.36
N GLN A 213 22.74 1.46 -7.12
CA GLN A 213 21.61 2.23 -6.60
C GLN A 213 20.32 1.69 -7.19
N ILE A 214 19.36 1.41 -6.32
CA ILE A 214 18.01 0.99 -6.71
C ILE A 214 17.03 1.91 -6.00
N TRP A 215 16.32 2.69 -6.79
CA TRP A 215 15.15 3.45 -6.40
C TRP A 215 13.90 2.67 -6.73
N PHE A 216 12.89 2.80 -5.89
CA PHE A 216 11.64 2.09 -6.06
C PHE A 216 10.46 2.92 -5.59
N ASP A 217 9.35 2.79 -6.31
CA ASP A 217 8.04 3.32 -5.92
C ASP A 217 7.18 2.15 -5.44
N ILE A 218 6.80 2.18 -4.16
CA ILE A 218 6.03 1.12 -3.49
C ILE A 218 4.57 1.00 -3.98
N ASP A 219 4.04 2.03 -4.64
CA ASP A 219 2.69 2.03 -5.20
C ASP A 219 2.71 1.80 -6.72
N GLY A 220 3.87 1.95 -7.36
CA GLY A 220 4.10 1.72 -8.78
C GLY A 220 3.93 3.01 -9.61
N PRO A 221 4.16 2.96 -10.92
CA PRO A 221 4.42 4.17 -11.70
C PRO A 221 3.20 5.08 -11.89
N THR A 222 1.99 4.55 -11.75
CA THR A 222 0.73 5.28 -12.02
C THR A 222 -0.10 5.54 -10.77
N LYS A 223 0.32 5.04 -9.61
CA LYS A 223 -0.41 5.12 -8.34
C LYS A 223 0.46 5.81 -7.31
N GLY A 224 -0.17 6.37 -6.28
CA GLY A 224 0.54 7.07 -5.23
C GLY A 224 0.68 8.57 -5.50
N LYS A 225 1.56 9.21 -4.73
CA LYS A 225 1.89 10.63 -4.79
C LYS A 225 3.12 10.88 -5.68
N GLY A 226 3.98 9.89 -5.89
CA GLY A 226 5.24 10.02 -6.63
C GLY A 226 6.18 11.02 -5.95
N ILE A 227 6.31 10.96 -4.63
CA ILE A 227 7.13 11.88 -3.83
C ILE A 227 8.27 11.11 -3.17
N ILE A 228 9.49 11.60 -3.34
CA ILE A 228 10.67 11.05 -2.67
C ILE A 228 10.50 11.16 -1.15
N GLY A 229 10.66 10.04 -0.46
CA GLY A 229 10.42 9.93 0.97
C GLY A 229 8.95 9.77 1.35
N ALA A 230 8.01 9.64 0.41
CA ALA A 230 6.62 9.30 0.74
C ALA A 230 6.27 7.87 0.29
N ASP A 231 6.44 7.63 -1.00
CA ASP A 231 6.22 6.35 -1.68
C ASP A 231 7.43 5.93 -2.54
N VAL A 232 8.27 6.90 -2.92
CA VAL A 232 9.54 6.65 -3.61
C VAL A 232 10.70 6.65 -2.62
N PHE A 233 11.45 5.55 -2.59
CA PHE A 233 12.61 5.37 -1.71
C PHE A 233 13.79 4.78 -2.48
N GLY A 234 14.99 4.96 -1.94
CA GLY A 234 16.24 4.51 -2.55
C GLY A 234 17.03 3.60 -1.62
N THR A 235 17.67 2.60 -2.21
CA THR A 235 18.70 1.77 -1.58
C THR A 235 20.01 1.93 -2.32
N ILE A 236 21.09 1.82 -1.56
CA ILE A 236 22.45 1.79 -2.08
C ILE A 236 23.13 0.54 -1.56
N THR A 237 23.75 -0.22 -2.46
CA THR A 237 24.55 -1.39 -2.12
C THR A 237 26.01 -1.09 -2.43
N PHE A 238 26.87 -1.25 -1.43
CA PHE A 238 28.31 -1.21 -1.59
C PHE A 238 28.84 -2.63 -1.53
N PHE A 239 29.56 -3.05 -2.57
CA PHE A 239 30.13 -4.39 -2.63
C PHE A 239 31.44 -4.51 -1.85
N LYS A 240 32.14 -3.40 -1.62
CA LYS A 240 33.41 -3.33 -0.86
C LYS A 240 33.31 -2.38 0.32
N ALA A 241 33.82 -2.80 1.48
CA ALA A 241 33.86 -1.98 2.69
C ALA A 241 35.06 -1.01 2.68
N ARG A 242 34.92 0.13 3.36
CA ARG A 242 35.90 1.22 3.49
C ARG A 242 35.88 1.76 4.93
N GLU A 243 36.83 2.62 5.29
CA GLU A 243 36.93 3.20 6.65
C GLU A 243 35.61 3.84 7.16
N GLU A 244 34.81 4.45 6.27
CA GLU A 244 33.54 5.12 6.62
C GLU A 244 32.29 4.52 5.95
N ILE A 245 32.45 3.49 5.11
CA ILE A 245 31.36 2.88 4.33
C ILE A 245 31.36 1.38 4.57
N ARG A 246 30.22 0.85 5.03
CA ARG A 246 30.03 -0.59 5.23
C ARG A 246 29.67 -1.26 3.91
N ALA A 247 30.18 -2.47 3.68
CA ALA A 247 29.68 -3.32 2.61
C ALA A 247 28.27 -3.84 2.97
N GLY A 248 27.42 -3.99 1.95
CA GLY A 248 26.04 -4.43 2.08
C GLY A 248 25.03 -3.46 1.48
N THR A 249 23.76 -3.82 1.61
CA THR A 249 22.61 -3.06 1.11
C THR A 249 22.01 -2.21 2.23
N PHE A 250 21.89 -0.91 2.00
CA PHE A 250 21.38 0.04 2.98
C PHE A 250 20.35 0.97 2.32
N MET A 251 19.42 1.51 3.11
CA MET A 251 18.61 2.63 2.64
C MET A 251 19.52 3.83 2.33
N GLN A 252 19.14 4.67 1.37
CA GLN A 252 19.96 5.82 1.02
C GLN A 252 20.20 6.72 2.23
N GLY A 253 21.48 7.07 2.45
CA GLY A 253 21.97 7.78 3.64
C GLY A 253 22.54 6.87 4.74
N CYS A 254 22.05 5.65 4.90
CA CYS A 254 22.44 4.74 6.01
C CYS A 254 23.82 4.11 5.82
N ALA A 255 24.34 4.09 4.59
CA ALA A 255 25.67 3.56 4.29
C ALA A 255 26.83 4.41 4.84
N LYS A 256 26.62 5.72 4.99
CA LYS A 256 27.50 6.60 5.76
C LYS A 256 27.11 6.46 7.22
N LEU A 257 28.07 6.42 8.14
CA LEU A 257 27.84 6.42 9.60
C LEU A 257 27.30 7.79 10.07
N LEU A 258 26.16 8.22 9.53
CA LEU A 258 25.50 9.46 9.88
C LEU A 258 24.63 9.27 11.13
N ASP A 259 24.67 10.25 12.02
CA ASP A 259 23.77 10.35 13.17
C ASP A 259 22.32 10.62 12.70
N VAL A 260 21.34 10.25 13.53
CA VAL A 260 19.91 10.37 13.22
C VAL A 260 19.51 11.81 12.92
N ASP A 261 20.13 12.77 13.61
CA ASP A 261 19.90 14.21 13.41
C ASP A 261 20.31 14.67 12.00
N ASN A 262 21.34 14.06 11.42
CA ASN A 262 21.77 14.38 10.06
C ASN A 262 20.75 13.91 9.02
N TYR A 263 19.99 12.84 9.27
CA TYR A 263 18.95 12.42 8.31
C TYR A 263 17.83 13.45 8.15
N LYS A 264 17.61 14.33 9.14
CA LYS A 264 16.61 15.40 9.08
C LYS A 264 17.21 16.76 8.71
N ASN A 265 18.35 17.09 9.30
CA ASN A 265 18.94 18.43 9.25
C ASN A 265 19.93 18.64 8.08
N ASP A 266 20.23 17.59 7.31
CA ASP A 266 21.07 17.72 6.12
C ASP A 266 20.43 18.71 5.12
N THR A 267 21.21 19.71 4.71
CA THR A 267 20.75 20.84 3.89
C THR A 267 20.50 20.47 2.43
N GLU A 268 20.82 19.26 2.01
CA GLU A 268 20.72 18.80 0.62
C GLU A 268 19.83 17.56 0.47
N TYR A 269 19.98 16.56 1.33
CA TYR A 269 19.32 15.24 1.24
C TYR A 269 18.33 14.97 2.38
N GLY A 270 18.26 15.88 3.35
CA GLY A 270 17.49 15.71 4.58
C GLY A 270 16.02 15.35 4.34
N CYS A 271 15.46 14.57 5.24
CA CYS A 271 14.03 14.25 5.31
C CYS A 271 13.27 15.44 5.94
N SER A 272 13.28 16.58 5.24
CA SER A 272 12.55 17.79 5.62
C SER A 272 12.02 18.52 4.38
N LYS A 273 10.94 19.28 4.57
CA LYS A 273 10.40 20.20 3.56
C LYS A 273 11.19 21.49 3.44
N ASP A 274 12.00 21.81 4.44
CA ASP A 274 12.79 23.03 4.50
C ASP A 274 14.04 22.95 3.61
N VAL A 275 14.38 21.75 3.12
CA VAL A 275 15.50 21.51 2.21
C VAL A 275 15.09 21.90 0.79
N ASP A 276 15.59 23.02 0.29
CA ASP A 276 15.21 23.55 -1.03
C ASP A 276 16.05 22.96 -2.19
N THR A 277 16.11 21.63 -2.31
CA THR A 277 16.86 20.94 -3.38
C THR A 277 15.99 19.90 -4.09
N GLN A 278 16.42 19.45 -5.27
CA GLN A 278 15.79 18.30 -5.96
C GLN A 278 16.10 16.95 -5.30
N PHE A 279 16.96 16.93 -4.28
CA PHE A 279 17.36 15.74 -3.53
C PHE A 279 16.71 15.65 -2.15
N ALA A 280 15.86 16.62 -1.80
CA ALA A 280 15.12 16.62 -0.54
C ALA A 280 14.32 15.32 -0.38
N GLY A 281 14.48 14.67 0.77
CA GLY A 281 13.78 13.43 1.12
C GLY A 281 14.55 12.14 0.89
N PHE A 282 15.78 12.18 0.37
CA PHE A 282 16.57 10.96 0.12
C PHE A 282 16.80 10.14 1.39
N TYR A 283 17.10 10.82 2.50
CA TYR A 283 17.40 10.19 3.77
C TYR A 283 16.16 9.75 4.56
N CYS A 284 14.97 9.97 4.02
CA CYS A 284 13.73 9.53 4.66
C CYS A 284 13.66 8.00 4.84
N GLY A 285 14.17 7.24 3.87
CA GLY A 285 14.23 5.79 3.96
C GLY A 285 15.13 5.32 5.13
N ALA A 286 16.31 5.92 5.25
CA ALA A 286 17.24 5.65 6.35
C ALA A 286 16.65 6.05 7.72
N LEU A 287 15.97 7.19 7.80
CA LEU A 287 15.27 7.61 9.02
C LEU A 287 14.22 6.57 9.47
N ILE A 288 13.45 6.00 8.54
CA ILE A 288 12.45 4.97 8.84
C ILE A 288 13.12 3.66 9.27
N GLU A 289 14.17 3.23 8.56
CA GLU A 289 14.94 2.03 8.88
C GLU A 289 15.52 2.11 10.30
N GLN A 290 16.21 3.20 10.63
CA GLN A 290 16.82 3.44 11.94
C GLN A 290 15.78 3.53 13.06
N ASN A 291 14.58 4.02 12.76
CA ASN A 291 13.45 4.01 13.67
C ASN A 291 12.69 2.67 13.69
N GLY A 292 13.35 1.55 13.35
CA GLY A 292 12.80 0.20 13.43
C GLY A 292 11.71 -0.08 12.37
N TRP A 293 11.85 0.49 11.19
CA TRP A 293 10.84 0.45 10.11
C TRP A 293 9.51 1.13 10.49
N LYS A 294 9.54 2.05 11.44
CA LYS A 294 8.39 2.85 11.86
C LYS A 294 8.57 4.29 11.44
N ILE A 295 7.54 4.86 10.82
CA ILE A 295 7.56 6.27 10.46
C ILE A 295 7.39 7.10 11.75
N PRO A 296 8.29 8.05 12.05
CA PRO A 296 8.21 8.85 13.26
C PRO A 296 6.99 9.78 13.24
N LYS A 297 6.60 10.30 14.41
CA LYS A 297 5.40 11.17 14.51
C LYS A 297 5.58 12.52 13.83
N ASP A 298 6.81 13.02 13.79
CA ASP A 298 7.21 14.30 13.23
C ASP A 298 7.68 14.20 11.76
N TYR A 299 7.23 13.15 11.05
CA TYR A 299 7.57 12.94 9.66
C TYR A 299 7.05 14.08 8.77
N PRO A 300 7.85 14.61 7.83
CA PRO A 300 7.51 15.83 7.08
C PRO A 300 6.34 15.65 6.10
N VAL A 301 6.00 14.41 5.72
CA VAL A 301 4.91 14.08 4.80
C VAL A 301 3.79 13.37 5.54
N ARG A 302 2.54 13.78 5.28
CA ARG A 302 1.36 13.03 5.72
C ARG A 302 1.15 11.87 4.75
N LEU A 303 1.26 10.64 5.23
CA LEU A 303 1.14 9.43 4.43
C LEU A 303 -0.32 8.96 4.36
#